data_AF-A0A925G8I2-F1
#
_entry.id   AF-A0A925G8I2-F1
#
_cell.length_a   1.000
_cell.length_b   1.000
_cell.length_c   1.000
_cell.angle_alpha   90.00
_cell.angle_beta   90.00
_cell.angle_gamma   90.00
#
_symmetry.space_group_name_H-M   'P 1'
#
loop_
_entity.id
_entity.type
_entity.pdbx_description
1 polymer ?
#
loop_
_entity_poly.entity_id
_entity_poly.type
_entity_poly.pdbx_seq_one_letter_code
_entity_poly.pdbx_strand_id
1 'polypeptide(L)' 'TWYSLTDQVDWDSALRNDAGNVNSLGLYDLDRKIRPVGEAYKHLIAQWKDALEHESYVLTFRSGYYK' A
#
# COMPACT_ATOMS: atom_id res chain seq x y z
N THR A 1 -5.11 -0.10 1.90
CA THR A 1 -4.00 0.45 2.70
C THR A 1 -2.69 0.19 1.99
N TRP A 2 -1.68 1.06 2.12
CA TRP A 2 -0.34 0.82 1.58
C TRP A 2 0.48 -0.02 2.56
N TYR A 3 1.24 -1.00 2.05
CA TYR A 3 2.20 -1.75 2.85
C TYR A 3 3.60 -1.57 2.24
N SER A 4 4.59 -1.08 2.98
CA SER A 4 4.61 -0.77 4.42
C SER A 4 4.63 0.74 4.73
N LEU A 5 4.42 1.10 6.01
CA LEU A 5 4.53 2.48 6.45
C LEU A 5 5.98 2.98 6.39
N THR A 6 6.91 2.24 6.98
CA THR A 6 8.35 2.51 6.94
C THR A 6 9.05 1.54 6.00
N ASP A 7 10.30 1.81 5.64
CA ASP A 7 11.18 0.85 4.99
C ASP A 7 11.27 -0.47 5.78
N GLN A 8 11.60 -1.53 5.07
CA GLN A 8 11.79 -2.87 5.66
C GLN A 8 13.28 -3.21 5.71
N VAL A 9 13.63 -4.11 6.63
CA VAL A 9 14.98 -4.68 6.73
C VAL A 9 14.91 -6.16 6.38
N ASP A 10 15.82 -6.61 5.53
CA ASP A 10 15.99 -8.01 5.10
C ASP A 10 14.71 -8.63 4.47
N TRP A 11 13.84 -7.80 3.91
CA TRP A 11 12.62 -8.26 3.23
C TRP A 11 12.93 -8.96 1.91
N ASP A 12 14.02 -8.57 1.25
CA ASP A 12 14.55 -9.20 0.05
C ASP A 12 14.98 -10.66 0.26
N SER A 13 15.28 -11.06 1.50
CA SER A 13 15.59 -12.45 1.85
C SER A 13 14.44 -13.18 2.56
N ALA A 14 13.29 -12.52 2.71
CA ALA A 14 12.19 -12.92 3.57
C ALA A 14 12.64 -13.20 5.02
N LEU A 15 13.49 -12.30 5.57
CA LEU A 15 13.92 -12.30 6.97
C LEU A 15 14.71 -13.57 7.37
N ARG A 16 15.34 -14.26 6.40
CA ARG A 16 16.04 -15.53 6.64
C ARG A 16 17.47 -15.36 7.14
N ASN A 17 18.00 -14.14 7.09
CA ASN A 17 19.32 -13.77 7.57
C ASN A 17 19.26 -12.37 8.19
N ASP A 18 20.10 -12.14 9.21
CA ASP A 18 20.32 -10.83 9.82
C ASP A 18 21.44 -10.11 9.03
N ALA A 19 21.08 -9.55 7.88
CA ALA A 19 22.01 -8.89 6.97
C ALA A 19 21.95 -7.36 7.08
N GLY A 20 20.88 -6.81 7.67
CA GLY A 20 20.71 -5.37 7.83
C GLY A 20 20.43 -4.63 6.52
N ASN A 21 20.00 -5.33 5.48
CA ASN A 21 19.71 -4.75 4.18
C ASN A 21 18.41 -3.94 4.25
N VAL A 22 18.50 -2.61 4.08
CA VAL A 22 17.33 -1.75 4.05
C VAL A 22 16.68 -1.77 2.66
N ASN A 23 15.43 -2.21 2.57
CA ASN A 23 14.61 -2.14 1.37
C ASN A 23 13.72 -0.89 1.42
N SER A 24 13.96 0.05 0.49
CA SER A 24 13.26 1.34 0.40
C SER A 24 11.83 1.24 -0.15
N LEU A 25 10.97 0.48 0.53
CA LEU A 25 9.60 0.15 0.12
C LEU A 25 8.53 0.91 0.92
N GLY A 26 8.92 1.67 1.94
CA GLY A 26 8.01 2.40 2.82
C GLY A 26 7.45 3.70 2.22
N LEU A 27 6.36 4.20 2.81
CA LEU A 27 5.96 5.60 2.63
C LEU A 27 6.94 6.56 3.33
N TYR A 28 7.61 6.09 4.36
CA TYR A 28 8.65 6.77 5.13
C TYR A 28 9.92 5.91 5.17
N ASP A 29 11.07 6.53 5.35
CA ASP A 29 12.29 5.82 5.70
C ASP A 29 12.30 5.38 7.18
N LEU A 30 13.39 4.73 7.63
CA LEU A 30 13.53 4.28 9.02
C LEU A 30 13.61 5.43 10.04
N ASP A 31 14.02 6.63 9.62
CA ASP A 31 14.05 7.85 10.44
C ASP A 31 12.69 8.58 10.46
N ARG A 32 11.66 8.00 9.82
CA ARG A 32 10.34 8.61 9.64
C ARG A 32 10.36 9.90 8.82
N LYS A 33 11.30 10.03 7.88
CA LYS A 33 11.25 11.06 6.85
C LYS A 33 10.39 10.57 5.70
N ILE A 34 9.46 11.40 5.27
CA ILE A 34 8.53 11.06 4.20
C ILE A 34 9.28 10.88 2.87
N ARG A 35 8.93 9.83 2.13
CA ARG A 35 9.45 9.58 0.78
C ARG A 35 8.53 10.20 -0.26
N PRO A 36 8.99 10.42 -1.51
CA PRO A 36 8.12 10.93 -2.58
C PRO A 36 6.83 10.12 -2.80
N VAL A 37 6.88 8.79 -2.62
CA VAL A 37 5.69 7.93 -2.68
C VAL A 37 4.72 8.18 -1.53
N GLY A 38 5.21 8.58 -0.36
CA GLY A 38 4.40 9.02 0.79
C GLY A 38 3.61 10.28 0.47
N GLU A 39 4.24 11.28 -0.15
CA GLU A 39 3.56 12.51 -0.58
C GLU A 39 2.53 12.22 -1.68
N ALA A 40 2.87 11.41 -2.67
CA ALA A 40 1.94 11.01 -3.72
C ALA A 40 0.73 10.24 -3.15
N TYR A 41 0.96 9.32 -2.21
CA TYR A 41 -0.12 8.58 -1.56
C TYR A 41 -1.03 9.48 -0.72
N LYS A 42 -0.45 10.46 -0.01
CA LYS A 42 -1.21 11.49 0.72
C LYS A 42 -2.08 12.32 -0.22
N HIS A 43 -1.55 12.73 -1.38
CA HIS A 43 -2.32 13.43 -2.40
C HIS A 43 -3.46 12.56 -2.94
N LEU A 44 -3.22 11.29 -3.25
CA LEU A 44 -4.26 10.36 -3.69
C LEU A 44 -5.38 10.22 -2.65
N ILE A 45 -5.05 10.05 -1.37
CA ILE A 45 -6.06 9.99 -0.31
C ILE A 45 -6.89 11.28 -0.29
N ALA A 46 -6.24 12.45 -0.34
CA ALA A 46 -6.95 13.73 -0.32
C ALA A 46 -7.90 13.90 -1.53
N GLN A 47 -7.51 13.42 -2.70
CA GLN A 47 -8.33 13.51 -3.92
C GLN A 47 -9.53 12.57 -3.91
N TRP A 48 -9.40 11.38 -3.33
CA TRP A 48 -10.40 10.32 -3.47
C TRP A 48 -11.26 10.09 -2.24
N LYS A 49 -10.89 10.66 -1.08
CA LYS A 49 -11.62 10.46 0.19
C LYS A 49 -13.12 10.73 0.03
N ASP A 50 -13.49 11.89 -0.52
CA ASP A 50 -14.89 12.28 -0.64
C ASP A 50 -15.66 11.35 -1.59
N ALA A 51 -15.08 10.97 -2.73
CA ALA A 51 -15.72 10.04 -3.67
C ALA A 51 -15.97 8.66 -3.03
N LEU A 52 -14.98 8.13 -2.31
CA LEU A 52 -15.10 6.83 -1.64
C LEU A 52 -16.14 6.81 -0.50
N GLU A 53 -16.43 7.96 0.11
CA GLU A 53 -17.45 8.08 1.15
C GLU A 53 -18.87 8.12 0.59
N HIS A 54 -19.06 8.62 -0.64
CA HIS A 54 -20.38 8.88 -1.21
C HIS A 54 -20.77 7.92 -2.34
N GLU A 55 -19.80 7.24 -2.95
CA GLU A 55 -20.01 6.37 -4.11
C GLU A 55 -19.75 4.91 -3.76
N SER A 56 -20.73 4.04 -4.02
CA SER A 56 -20.59 2.59 -3.90
C SER A 56 -21.14 1.91 -5.13
N TYR A 57 -20.32 1.07 -5.78
CA TYR A 57 -20.71 0.31 -6.96
C TYR A 57 -20.73 -1.18 -6.61
N VAL A 58 -21.80 -1.87 -7.01
CA VAL A 58 -21.93 -3.32 -6.86
C VAL A 58 -21.81 -3.98 -8.23
N LEU A 59 -20.96 -5.01 -8.31
CA LEU A 59 -20.89 -5.85 -9.49
C LEU A 59 -21.83 -7.04 -9.30
N THR A 60 -22.89 -7.11 -10.09
CA THR A 60 -23.85 -8.22 -10.04
C THR A 60 -23.49 -9.26 -11.10
N PHE A 61 -23.06 -10.44 -10.66
CA PHE A 61 -22.91 -11.59 -11.54
C PHE A 61 -24.25 -12.32 -11.65
N ARG A 62 -24.76 -12.48 -12.88
CA ARG A 62 -25.83 -13.44 -13.14
C ARG A 62 -25.20 -14.84 -13.13
N SER A 63 -25.59 -15.67 -12.17
CA SER A 63 -25.23 -17.08 -12.18
C SER A 63 -25.84 -17.74 -13.42
N GLY A 64 -25.01 -17.99 -14.44
CA GLY A 64 -25.34 -18.83 -15.57
C GLY A 64 -25.13 -20.29 -15.19
N TYR A 65 -26.18 -21.10 -15.40
CA TYR A 65 -26.27 -22.54 -15.23
C TYR A 65 -24.93 -23.30 -15.37
N TYR A 66 -24.47 -23.90 -14.27
CA TYR A 66 -23.62 -25.08 -14.36
C TYR A 66 -24.53 -26.25 -14.72
N LYS A 67 -24.37 -26.78 -15.93
CA LYS A 67 -24.88 -28.09 -16.32
C LYS A 67 -23.94 -29.17 -15.81
#